data_AF-A0AAD5MTJ2-F1
#
_entry.id   AF-A0AAD5MTJ2-F1
#
_cell.length_a   1.000
_cell.length_b   1.000
_cell.length_c   1.000
_cell.angle_alpha   90.00
_cell.angle_beta   90.00
_cell.angle_gamma   90.00
#
_symmetry.space_group_name_H-M   'P 1'
#
loop_
_entity.id
_entity.type
_entity.pdbx_description
1 polymer ?
#
loop_
_entity_poly.entity_id
_entity_poly.type
_entity_poly.pdbx_seq_one_letter_code
_entity_poly.pdbx_strand_id
1 'polypeptide(L)' 'MHDLKFFVDGSMKVQIRPWRLADADYLVDGNAPINLRRVVFVGGVPRPIRAGTAP' A
#
# COMPACT_ATOMS: atom_id res chain seq x y z
N MET A 1 9.56 -0.20 -7.41
CA MET A 1 9.86 -0.81 -6.09
C MET A 1 10.57 -2.13 -6.35
N HIS A 2 11.89 -2.17 -6.22
CA HIS A 2 12.66 -3.39 -6.41
C HIS A 2 12.54 -4.25 -5.14
N ASP A 3 12.18 -5.52 -5.29
CA ASP A 3 12.14 -6.46 -4.16
C ASP A 3 13.56 -6.73 -3.69
N LEU A 4 13.90 -6.27 -2.47
CA LEU A 4 15.16 -6.67 -1.85
C LEU A 4 15.00 -8.07 -1.24
N LYS A 5 15.89 -8.97 -1.67
CA LYS A 5 16.02 -10.31 -1.11
C LYS A 5 17.14 -10.28 -0.08
N PHE A 6 16.80 -10.52 1.17
CA PHE A 6 17.76 -10.60 2.26
C PHE A 6 17.95 -12.05 2.68
N PHE A 7 19.14 -12.38 3.14
CA PHE A 7 19.44 -13.68 3.74
C PHE A 7 19.43 -13.52 5.25
N VAL A 8 18.70 -14.38 5.95
CA VAL A 8 18.88 -14.56 7.38
C VAL A 8 19.73 -15.81 7.58
N ASP A 9 20.92 -15.62 8.16
CA ASP A 9 21.81 -16.67 8.67
C ASP A 9 21.95 -17.91 7.76
N GLY A 10 22.37 -17.70 6.51
CA GLY A 10 22.73 -18.76 5.57
C GLY A 10 21.61 -19.70 5.09
N SER A 11 20.37 -19.58 5.60
CA SER A 11 19.38 -20.66 5.50
C SER A 11 18.04 -20.29 4.86
N MET A 12 17.65 -19.01 4.78
CA MET A 12 16.46 -18.62 4.01
C MET A 12 16.54 -17.22 3.40
N LYS A 13 16.22 -17.14 2.09
CA LYS A 13 15.99 -15.86 1.40
C LYS A 13 14.60 -15.36 1.76
N VAL A 14 14.54 -14.25 2.49
CA VAL A 14 13.28 -13.56 2.79
C VAL A 14 13.12 -12.36 1.89
N GLN A 15 11.87 -12.06 1.56
CA GLN A 15 11.50 -10.90 0.76
C GLN A 15 10.98 -9.81 1.67
N ILE A 16 11.67 -8.67 1.71
CA ILE A 16 11.20 -7.50 2.46
C ILE A 16 10.46 -6.57 1.50
N ARG A 17 9.29 -6.12 1.93
CA ARG A 17 8.29 -5.44 1.11
C ARG A 17 7.83 -4.15 1.81
N PRO A 18 8.70 -3.14 1.92
CA PRO A 18 8.40 -1.93 2.69
C PRO A 18 7.21 -1.16 2.13
N TRP A 19 6.46 -0.51 3.00
CA TRP A 19 5.39 0.39 2.56
C TRP A 19 5.98 1.68 2.01
N ARG A 20 5.48 2.15 0.87
CA ARG A 20 5.76 3.50 0.39
C ARG A 20 4.69 4.43 0.93
N LEU A 21 5.07 5.31 1.87
CA LEU A 21 4.11 6.19 2.55
C LEU A 21 3.31 7.07 1.57
N ALA A 22 3.94 7.52 0.48
CA ALA A 22 3.28 8.33 -0.55
C ALA A 22 2.15 7.61 -1.30
N ASP A 23 2.04 6.28 -1.19
CA ASP A 23 1.00 5.49 -1.85
C ASP A 23 -0.16 5.12 -0.90
N ALA A 24 -0.09 5.52 0.38
CA ALA A 24 -0.96 5.02 1.45
C ALA A 24 -2.36 5.65 1.47
N ASP A 25 -2.45 6.93 1.12
CA ASP A 25 -3.68 7.72 1.21
C ASP A 25 -3.83 8.69 0.02
N TYR A 26 -5.08 9.04 -0.25
CA TYR A 26 -5.45 10.02 -1.26
C TYR A 26 -6.78 10.65 -0.89
N LEU A 27 -6.82 11.98 -0.94
CA LEU A 27 -8.02 12.77 -0.70
C LEU A 27 -8.30 13.60 -1.95
N VAL A 28 -9.50 13.46 -2.50
CA VAL A 28 -9.95 14.30 -3.63
C VAL A 28 -10.23 15.73 -3.13
N ASP A 29 -10.83 15.85 -1.95
CA ASP A 29 -11.09 17.10 -1.26
C ASP A 29 -10.82 16.89 0.25
N GLY A 30 -9.87 17.65 0.80
CA GLY A 30 -9.50 17.56 2.22
C GLY A 30 -10.53 18.14 3.18
N ASN A 31 -11.50 18.90 2.70
CA ASN A 31 -12.58 19.48 3.50
C ASN A 31 -13.87 18.64 3.48
N ALA A 32 -13.95 17.64 2.61
CA ALA A 32 -15.14 16.81 2.49
C ALA A 32 -15.26 15.85 3.70
N PRO A 33 -16.39 15.87 4.44
CA PRO A 33 -16.57 14.97 5.57
C PRO A 33 -16.74 13.51 5.11
N ILE A 34 -16.08 12.58 5.80
CA ILE A 34 -16.21 11.14 5.54
C ILE A 34 -17.53 10.63 6.15
N ASN A 35 -18.45 10.17 5.30
CA ASN A 35 -19.66 9.49 5.76
C ASN A 35 -19.40 8.00 5.98
N LEU A 36 -19.35 7.56 7.24
CA LEU A 36 -19.05 6.17 7.63
C LEU A 36 -20.04 5.15 7.05
N ARG A 37 -21.27 5.54 6.68
CA ARG A 37 -22.24 4.64 6.02
C ARG A 37 -21.91 4.37 4.55
N ARG A 38 -20.96 5.11 3.96
CA ARG A 38 -20.51 4.98 2.57
C ARG A 38 -19.08 4.45 2.47
N VAL A 39 -18.51 4.00 3.57
CA VAL A 39 -17.16 3.40 3.60
C VAL A 39 -17.26 1.92 3.24
N VAL A 40 -16.36 1.45 2.39
CA VAL A 40 -16.26 0.04 1.99
C VAL A 40 -14.86 -0.49 2.24
N PHE A 41 -14.76 -1.77 2.58
CA PHE A 41 -13.49 -2.50 2.64
C PHE A 41 -13.31 -3.31 1.35
N VAL A 42 -12.15 -3.18 0.72
CA VAL A 42 -11.81 -3.92 -0.50
C VAL A 42 -10.70 -4.92 -0.19
N GLY A 43 -11.02 -6.22 -0.28
CA GLY A 43 -10.06 -7.32 -0.14
C GLY A 43 -9.55 -7.83 -1.50
N GLY A 44 -8.52 -8.69 -1.47
CA GLY A 44 -8.01 -9.34 -2.68
C GLY A 44 -7.35 -8.40 -3.71
N VAL A 45 -6.98 -7.18 -3.29
CA VAL A 45 -6.34 -6.20 -4.16
C VAL A 45 -4.94 -6.65 -4.57
N PRO A 46 -4.53 -6.35 -5.82
CA PRO A 46 -3.18 -6.67 -6.26
C PRO A 46 -2.19 -5.82 -5.45
N ARG A 47 -1.03 -6.40 -5.14
CA ARG A 47 -0.01 -5.72 -4.34
C ARG A 47 0.38 -4.30 -4.81
N PRO A 48 0.46 -3.99 -6.12
CA PRO A 48 0.86 -2.66 -6.57
C PRO A 48 -0.18 -1.55 -6.38
N ILE A 49 -1.29 -1.80 -5.67
CA ILE A 49 -2.32 -0.79 -5.44
C ILE A 49 -1.75 0.45 -4.74
N ARG A 50 -2.25 1.62 -5.16
CA ARG A 50 -1.93 2.93 -4.59
C ARG A 50 -3.24 3.67 -4.37
N ALA A 51 -3.28 4.54 -3.38
CA ALA A 51 -4.47 5.32 -3.07
C ALA A 51 -4.80 6.38 -4.15
N GLY A 52 -3.79 6.92 -4.82
CA GLY A 52 -3.94 7.92 -5.89
C GLY A 52 -3.56 7.40 -7.28
N THR A 53 -3.96 8.16 -8.31
CA THR A 53 -3.44 7.98 -9.67
C THR A 53 -1.94 8.30 -9.70
N ALA A 54 -1.12 7.35 -10.17
CA ALA A 54 0.25 7.67 -10.59
C ALA A 54 0.20 8.68 -11.75
N PRO A 55 1.22 9.54 -11.94
CA PRO A 55 1.42 10.19 -13.23
C PRO A 55 1.55 9.15 -14.35
#